data_AF-F4KZH7-F1
#
_entry.id   AF-F4KZH7-F1
#
_cell.length_a   1.000
_cell.length_b   1.000
_cell.length_c   1.000
_cell.angle_alpha   90.00
_cell.angle_beta   90.00
_cell.angle_gamma   90.00
#
_symmetry.space_group_name_H-M   'P 1'
#
loop_
_entity.id
_entity.type
_entity.pdbx_description
1 polymer ?
#
loop_
_entity_poly.entity_id
_entity_poly.type
_entity_poly.pdbx_seq_one_letter_code
_entity_poly.pdbx_strand_id
1 'polypeptide(L)'
;MSNESKPRPSEAFYNALPCRKAELVDGKFIVGGSLEKSAMTLRYLLDGLGEAYLARLVPVELLAQAKAQAGLERALTPVADFGEATPGYRQPAKLAWDLRLGLHRKGLVIGGNTQVVKLGEDGFMPDLYLLTEASAMRQKEYYLDGPPDLAIEISTPSTREFDYGTRLECYARAGLPEVWMLDIAERRFRPHVLGDAGYQELALTGPIYTSPTLPGFGVEHGRFFETVDEFGSQMLEIFTIPEQLHSRVPHPLTFEPELGGLAFQPRFGLEPVPIRFEEYVSWGGELKFEYMQGKPVFGGSEQMTREWVGLLVMTLGLSWCVGG
;
A
#
# COMPACT_ATOMS: atom_id res chain seq x y z
N MET A 1 28.72 -25.68 9.89
CA MET A 1 28.35 -24.40 10.52
C MET A 1 26.86 -24.46 10.72
N SER A 2 26.40 -24.48 11.97
CA SER A 2 24.97 -24.47 12.30
C SER A 2 24.37 -23.22 11.65
N ASN A 3 23.33 -23.43 10.84
CA ASN A 3 22.53 -22.34 10.29
C ASN A 3 21.68 -21.81 11.44
N GLU A 4 22.29 -21.06 12.36
CA GLU A 4 21.54 -20.30 13.36
C GLU A 4 20.69 -19.30 12.59
N SER A 5 19.39 -19.58 12.50
CA SER A 5 18.42 -18.71 11.88
C SER A 5 18.56 -17.35 12.55
N LYS A 6 18.99 -16.33 11.80
CA LYS A 6 18.98 -14.95 12.31
C LYS A 6 17.60 -14.67 12.91
N PRO A 7 17.51 -14.10 14.12
CA PRO A 7 16.23 -13.80 14.73
C PRO A 7 15.40 -12.96 13.75
N ARG A 8 14.19 -13.44 13.44
CA ARG A 8 13.26 -12.73 12.57
C ARG A 8 12.63 -11.60 13.38
N PRO A 9 12.47 -10.39 12.81
CA PRO A 9 11.81 -9.31 13.51
C PRO A 9 10.39 -9.69 13.94
N SER A 10 10.00 -9.26 15.14
CA SER A 10 8.71 -9.54 15.74
C SER A 10 7.52 -9.02 14.92
N GLU A 11 6.31 -9.47 15.23
CA GLU A 11 5.09 -8.86 14.70
C GLU A 11 5.00 -7.37 15.09
N ALA A 12 5.45 -7.02 16.30
CA ALA A 12 5.54 -5.65 16.77
C ALA A 12 6.50 -4.80 15.92
N PHE A 13 7.59 -5.37 15.39
CA PHE A 13 8.47 -4.69 14.43
C PHE A 13 7.70 -4.22 13.20
N TYR A 14 6.98 -5.15 12.55
CA TYR A 14 6.27 -4.86 11.31
C TYR A 14 5.07 -3.94 11.52
N ASN A 15 4.45 -4.01 12.71
CA ASN A 15 3.38 -3.09 13.10
C ASN A 15 3.88 -1.68 13.40
N ALA A 16 5.13 -1.55 13.86
CA ALA A 16 5.73 -0.28 14.25
C ALA A 16 6.33 0.52 13.08
N LEU A 17 6.54 -0.11 11.91
CA LEU A 17 7.13 0.56 10.76
C LEU A 17 6.07 1.15 9.83
N PRO A 18 6.41 2.20 9.04
CA PRO A 18 5.57 2.60 7.93
C PRO A 18 5.42 1.40 6.98
N CYS A 19 4.19 0.94 6.72
CA CYS A 19 3.97 -0.22 5.85
C CYS A 19 4.31 0.10 4.39
N ARG A 20 4.30 -0.93 3.55
CA ARG A 20 4.79 -0.88 2.16
C ARG A 20 3.85 -0.20 1.15
N LYS A 21 2.90 0.60 1.61
CA LYS A 21 1.89 1.24 0.76
C LYS A 21 1.88 2.73 1.04
N ALA A 22 1.90 3.53 -0.02
CA ALA A 22 1.63 4.95 0.02
C ALA A 22 0.46 5.23 -0.90
N GLU A 23 -0.66 5.59 -0.30
CA GLU A 23 -1.95 5.69 -0.98
C GLU A 23 -2.44 7.14 -0.90
N LEU A 24 -3.15 7.59 -1.92
CA LEU A 24 -3.86 8.86 -1.90
C LEU A 24 -5.30 8.59 -1.46
N VAL A 25 -5.72 9.16 -0.34
CA VAL A 25 -7.08 9.01 0.20
C VAL A 25 -7.60 10.34 0.67
N ASP A 26 -8.74 10.78 0.15
CA ASP A 26 -9.38 12.06 0.49
C ASP A 26 -8.39 13.25 0.41
N GLY A 27 -7.56 13.24 -0.64
CA GLY A 27 -6.53 14.27 -0.89
C GLY A 27 -5.33 14.22 0.05
N LYS A 28 -5.11 13.11 0.77
CA LYS A 28 -3.98 12.92 1.70
C LYS A 28 -3.08 11.79 1.25
N PHE A 29 -1.77 11.99 1.36
CA PHE A 29 -0.75 10.97 1.10
C PHE A 29 -0.53 10.12 2.37
N ILE A 30 -1.22 8.99 2.41
CA ILE A 30 -1.27 8.06 3.53
C ILE A 30 -0.22 6.98 3.36
N VAL A 31 0.81 6.98 4.22
CA VAL A 31 1.84 5.95 4.26
C VAL A 31 1.49 4.95 5.36
N GLY A 32 1.39 3.68 4.97
CA GLY A 32 1.16 2.58 5.89
C GLY A 32 -0.23 2.53 6.52
N GLY A 33 -1.22 3.15 5.88
CA GLY A 33 -2.64 3.07 6.25
C GLY A 33 -3.08 4.02 7.37
N SER A 34 -2.24 4.96 7.82
CA SER A 34 -2.69 5.94 8.82
C SER A 34 -1.93 7.26 8.77
N LEU A 35 -2.52 8.32 9.32
CA LEU A 35 -1.88 9.63 9.44
C LEU A 35 -0.70 9.60 10.42
N GLU A 36 -0.81 8.81 11.48
CA GLU A 36 0.26 8.61 12.48
C GLU A 36 1.50 7.99 11.85
N LYS A 37 1.32 7.06 10.89
CA LYS A 37 2.43 6.46 10.15
C LYS A 37 2.99 7.42 9.10
N SER A 38 2.16 8.18 8.38
CA SER A 38 2.64 9.29 7.53
C SER A 38 3.49 10.29 8.32
N ALA A 39 3.01 10.70 9.50
CA ALA A 39 3.71 11.54 10.44
C ALA A 39 5.07 10.97 10.86
N MET A 40 5.10 9.68 11.20
CA MET A 40 6.33 8.98 11.56
C MET A 40 7.32 8.92 10.39
N THR A 41 6.84 8.66 9.17
CA THR A 41 7.66 8.69 7.95
C THR A 41 8.30 10.05 7.74
N LEU A 42 7.52 11.13 7.87
CA LEU A 42 8.02 12.49 7.73
C LEU A 42 9.08 12.80 8.79
N ARG A 43 8.87 12.41 10.04
CA ARG A 43 9.87 12.59 11.11
C ARG A 43 11.19 11.88 10.78
N TYR A 44 11.13 10.61 10.39
CA TYR A 44 12.35 9.87 10.06
C TYR A 44 13.14 10.52 8.91
N LEU A 45 12.42 11.05 7.91
CA LEU A 45 13.01 11.84 6.83
C LEU A 45 13.70 13.10 7.37
N LEU A 46 13.00 13.91 8.16
CA LEU A 46 13.53 15.18 8.66
C LEU A 46 14.68 15.00 9.64
N ASP A 47 14.64 13.98 10.51
CA ASP A 47 15.73 13.67 11.45
C ASP A 47 17.03 13.30 10.71
N GLY A 48 16.92 12.56 9.60
CA GLY A 48 18.07 12.16 8.79
C GLY A 48 18.55 13.21 7.78
N LEU A 49 17.67 14.12 7.33
CA LEU A 49 18.00 15.18 6.36
C LEU A 49 18.40 16.50 7.03
N GLY A 50 17.95 16.74 8.25
CA GLY A 50 18.15 17.96 9.03
C GLY A 50 17.14 19.08 8.73
N GLU A 51 16.94 19.98 9.69
CA GLU A 51 15.93 21.05 9.63
C GLU A 51 16.09 22.01 8.44
N ALA A 52 17.32 22.22 7.97
CA ALA A 52 17.60 23.06 6.79
C ALA A 52 16.96 22.51 5.50
N TYR A 53 16.59 21.22 5.47
CA TYR A 53 15.90 20.62 4.35
C TYR A 53 14.50 21.20 4.15
N LEU A 54 13.71 21.27 5.22
CA LEU A 54 12.36 21.81 5.19
C LEU A 54 12.37 23.31 4.85
N ALA A 55 13.34 24.06 5.38
CA ALA A 55 13.51 25.49 5.09
C ALA A 55 13.82 25.80 3.61
N ARG A 56 14.31 24.82 2.83
CA ARG A 56 14.52 24.98 1.37
C ARG A 56 13.27 24.67 0.57
N LEU A 57 12.30 23.95 1.15
CA LEU A 57 11.05 23.59 0.51
C LEU A 57 9.97 24.64 0.77
N VAL A 58 9.90 25.13 2.00
CA VAL A 58 8.78 25.93 2.49
C VAL A 58 9.13 27.42 2.48
N PRO A 59 8.23 28.32 2.04
CA PRO A 59 8.43 29.76 2.17
C PRO A 59 8.73 30.18 3.61
N VAL A 60 9.72 31.07 3.78
CA VAL A 60 10.25 31.49 5.10
C VAL A 60 9.15 32.08 5.99
N GLU A 61 8.24 32.86 5.41
CA GLU A 61 7.16 33.52 6.13
C GLU A 61 6.17 32.50 6.69
N LEU A 62 5.85 31.47 5.91
CA LEU A 62 4.93 30.41 6.30
C LEU A 62 5.56 29.50 7.37
N LEU A 63 6.85 29.22 7.25
CA LEU A 63 7.60 28.49 8.28
C LEU A 63 7.64 29.26 9.61
N ALA A 64 7.79 30.58 9.57
CA ALA A 64 7.77 31.42 10.76
C ALA A 64 6.38 31.43 11.43
N GLN A 65 5.31 31.52 10.64
CA GLN A 65 3.92 31.44 11.14
C GLN A 65 3.64 30.09 11.80
N ALA A 66 4.02 28.99 11.15
CA ALA A 66 3.84 27.66 11.70
C ALA A 66 4.56 27.50 13.05
N LYS A 67 5.81 27.98 13.16
CA LYS A 67 6.57 27.95 14.41
C LYS A 67 5.91 28.75 15.53
N ALA A 68 5.25 29.87 15.20
CA ALA A 68 4.53 30.69 16.17
C ALA A 68 3.24 30.02 16.69
N GLN A 69 2.67 29.07 15.93
CA GLN A 69 1.45 28.35 16.28
C GLN A 69 1.70 26.93 16.83
N ALA A 70 2.97 26.53 16.95
CA ALA A 70 3.35 25.22 17.44
C ALA A 70 2.85 24.98 18.88
N GLY A 71 1.81 24.15 19.01
CA GLY A 71 1.33 23.57 20.27
C GLY A 71 1.89 22.16 20.45
N LEU A 72 2.42 21.87 21.63
CA LEU A 72 3.06 20.59 21.98
C LEU A 72 2.06 19.44 22.10
N GLU A 73 2.20 18.42 21.26
CA GLU A 73 2.64 17.07 21.70
C GLU A 73 3.09 16.26 20.46
N ARG A 74 4.39 15.93 20.41
CA ARG A 74 4.90 14.94 19.45
C ARG A 74 4.35 13.58 19.87
N ALA A 75 3.44 12.99 19.09
CA ALA A 75 3.07 11.60 19.29
C ALA A 75 4.35 10.73 19.30
N LEU A 76 4.53 9.97 20.39
CA LEU A 76 5.69 9.12 20.60
C LEU A 76 5.89 8.22 19.38
N THR A 77 7.12 8.19 18.84
CA THR A 77 7.50 7.15 17.87
C THR A 77 7.33 5.80 18.54
N PRO A 78 6.53 4.87 17.99
CA PRO A 78 6.67 3.48 18.37
C PRO A 78 8.11 3.07 18.09
N VAL A 79 8.82 2.60 19.12
CA VAL A 79 10.18 2.07 18.92
C VAL A 79 10.04 0.77 18.13
N ALA A 80 10.79 0.64 17.03
CA ALA A 80 10.85 -0.61 16.28
C ALA A 80 11.29 -1.74 17.23
N ASP A 81 10.42 -2.72 17.45
CA ASP A 81 10.67 -3.83 18.36
C ASP A 81 11.39 -4.97 17.63
N PHE A 82 12.71 -5.05 17.80
CA PHE A 82 13.54 -6.11 17.22
C PHE A 82 13.46 -7.45 17.98
N GLY A 83 12.45 -7.68 18.82
CA GLY A 83 12.17 -8.97 19.45
C GLY A 83 11.93 -10.09 18.43
N GLU A 84 11.82 -11.33 18.93
CA GLU A 84 11.65 -12.50 18.07
C GLU A 84 10.23 -12.60 17.48
N ALA A 85 10.13 -13.05 16.23
CA ALA A 85 8.87 -13.39 15.59
C ALA A 85 8.16 -14.56 16.30
N THR A 86 6.85 -14.40 16.52
CA THR A 86 5.98 -15.49 16.98
C THR A 86 6.09 -16.70 16.02
N PRO A 87 6.27 -17.94 16.53
CA PRO A 87 6.28 -19.13 15.70
C PRO A 87 5.05 -19.20 14.78
N GLY A 88 5.26 -19.38 13.48
CA GLY A 88 4.18 -19.48 12.49
C GLY A 88 3.67 -18.15 11.91
N TYR A 89 4.19 -17.00 12.35
CA TYR A 89 3.90 -15.71 11.72
C TYR A 89 4.46 -15.66 10.28
N ARG A 90 3.59 -15.31 9.32
CA ARG A 90 3.96 -15.07 7.92
C ARG A 90 4.11 -13.56 7.73
N GLN A 91 5.28 -13.13 7.27
CA GLN A 91 5.44 -11.74 6.86
C GLN A 91 4.46 -11.44 5.71
N PRO A 92 3.75 -10.29 5.72
CA PRO A 92 2.80 -9.92 4.67
C PRO A 92 3.39 -10.03 3.26
N ALA A 93 4.63 -9.58 3.09
CA ALA A 93 5.35 -9.65 1.82
C ALA A 93 5.62 -11.08 1.34
N LYS A 94 5.90 -12.02 2.25
CA LYS A 94 6.10 -13.44 1.90
C LYS A 94 4.78 -14.07 1.47
N LEU A 95 3.69 -13.76 2.17
CA LEU A 95 2.36 -14.23 1.76
C LEU A 95 2.03 -13.69 0.37
N ALA A 96 2.14 -12.37 0.15
CA ALA A 96 1.90 -11.76 -1.16
C ALA A 96 2.72 -12.43 -2.29
N TRP A 97 4.00 -12.73 -2.01
CA TRP A 97 4.88 -13.42 -2.94
C TRP A 97 4.41 -14.85 -3.25
N ASP A 98 4.06 -15.64 -2.22
CA ASP A 98 3.61 -17.03 -2.40
C ASP A 98 2.32 -17.09 -3.23
N LEU A 99 1.37 -16.17 -2.98
CA LEU A 99 0.15 -16.03 -3.79
C LEU A 99 0.49 -15.66 -5.22
N ARG A 100 1.41 -14.70 -5.40
CA ARG A 100 1.81 -14.21 -6.72
C ARG A 100 2.42 -15.32 -7.56
N LEU A 101 3.30 -16.12 -6.95
CA LEU A 101 3.91 -17.27 -7.60
C LEU A 101 2.87 -18.34 -7.97
N GLY A 102 1.94 -18.66 -7.06
CA GLY A 102 0.88 -19.66 -7.28
C GLY A 102 -0.08 -19.29 -8.42
N LEU A 103 -0.44 -18.01 -8.53
CA LEU A 103 -1.30 -17.49 -9.60
C LEU A 103 -0.54 -17.42 -10.93
N HIS A 104 0.69 -16.87 -10.93
CA HIS A 104 1.46 -16.67 -12.16
C HIS A 104 1.83 -17.98 -12.86
N ARG A 105 2.26 -19.01 -12.12
CA ARG A 105 2.64 -20.31 -12.71
C ARG A 105 1.45 -21.07 -13.31
N LYS A 106 0.22 -20.72 -12.94
CA LYS A 106 -1.02 -21.22 -13.56
C LYS A 106 -1.49 -20.35 -14.73
N GLY A 107 -0.66 -19.41 -15.21
CA GLY A 107 -0.93 -18.62 -16.41
C GLY A 107 -1.75 -17.36 -16.19
N LEU A 108 -1.97 -16.94 -14.94
CA LEU A 108 -2.69 -15.71 -14.62
C LEU A 108 -1.73 -14.52 -14.53
N VAL A 109 -2.10 -13.39 -15.16
CA VAL A 109 -1.41 -12.12 -14.94
C VAL A 109 -2.10 -11.38 -13.81
N ILE A 110 -1.31 -10.94 -12.85
CA ILE A 110 -1.77 -10.27 -11.63
C ILE A 110 -0.98 -8.99 -11.40
N GLY A 111 -1.68 -7.91 -11.06
CA GLY A 111 -1.06 -6.66 -10.64
C GLY A 111 -0.92 -6.58 -9.12
N GLY A 112 -0.66 -5.38 -8.61
CA GLY A 112 -0.56 -5.08 -7.18
C GLY A 112 0.87 -4.80 -6.72
N ASN A 113 1.01 -3.94 -5.70
CA ASN A 113 2.26 -3.44 -5.12
C ASN A 113 3.25 -2.74 -6.09
N THR A 114 2.94 -2.60 -7.37
CA THR A 114 3.79 -1.94 -8.38
C THR A 114 3.08 -0.88 -9.21
N GLN A 115 1.76 -0.88 -9.23
CA GLN A 115 0.93 0.06 -9.98
C GLN A 115 -0.22 0.53 -9.10
N VAL A 116 -0.48 1.83 -9.11
CA VAL A 116 -1.58 2.46 -8.38
C VAL A 116 -2.90 2.13 -9.06
N VAL A 117 -3.96 1.88 -8.28
CA VAL A 117 -5.35 1.82 -8.76
C VAL A 117 -6.03 3.16 -8.48
N LYS A 118 -6.40 3.89 -9.53
CA LYS A 118 -7.13 5.16 -9.44
C LYS A 118 -8.62 4.91 -9.20
N LEU A 119 -9.16 5.37 -8.08
CA LEU A 119 -10.57 5.26 -7.72
C LEU A 119 -11.14 6.68 -7.50
N GLY A 120 -11.57 7.33 -8.58
CA GLY A 120 -11.91 8.75 -8.54
C GLY A 120 -10.66 9.60 -8.34
N GLU A 121 -10.62 10.39 -7.27
CA GLU A 121 -9.43 11.18 -6.87
C GLU A 121 -8.48 10.39 -5.96
N ASP A 122 -8.90 9.21 -5.48
CA ASP A 122 -8.07 8.37 -4.63
C ASP A 122 -7.15 7.45 -5.45
N GLY A 123 -6.04 7.05 -4.85
CA GLY A 123 -5.05 6.14 -5.41
C GLY A 123 -4.67 5.07 -4.41
N PHE A 124 -5.02 3.81 -4.69
CA PHE A 124 -4.78 2.68 -3.81
C PHE A 124 -3.71 1.73 -4.35
N MET A 125 -3.04 1.00 -3.47
CA MET A 125 -2.03 0.00 -3.84
C MET A 125 -2.41 -1.37 -3.27
N PRO A 126 -3.33 -2.12 -3.90
CA PRO A 126 -3.67 -3.47 -3.47
C PRO A 126 -2.43 -4.37 -3.45
N ASP A 127 -2.37 -5.33 -2.51
CA ASP A 127 -1.25 -6.27 -2.46
C ASP A 127 -1.17 -7.12 -3.73
N LEU A 128 -2.34 -7.61 -4.16
CA LEU A 128 -2.55 -8.21 -5.47
C LEU A 128 -3.90 -7.75 -6.02
N TYR A 129 -4.01 -7.72 -7.35
CA TYR A 129 -5.31 -7.64 -8.00
C TYR A 129 -5.33 -8.44 -9.30
N LEU A 130 -6.53 -8.87 -9.69
CA LEU A 130 -6.79 -9.56 -10.95
C LEU A 130 -7.57 -8.64 -11.89
N LEU A 131 -7.28 -8.82 -13.19
CA LEU A 131 -7.99 -8.17 -14.27
C LEU A 131 -8.47 -9.21 -15.27
N THR A 132 -9.71 -9.07 -15.71
CA THR A 132 -10.24 -9.64 -16.94
C THR A 132 -9.66 -8.90 -18.14
N GLU A 133 -9.78 -9.48 -19.33
CA GLU A 133 -9.33 -8.84 -20.59
C GLU A 133 -9.98 -7.45 -20.78
N ALA A 134 -11.27 -7.31 -20.44
CA ALA A 134 -11.98 -6.04 -20.54
C ALA A 134 -11.41 -4.97 -19.59
N SER A 135 -11.13 -5.35 -18.34
CA SER A 135 -10.55 -4.45 -17.33
C SER A 135 -9.08 -4.12 -17.59
N ALA A 136 -8.32 -5.02 -18.23
CA ALA A 136 -6.93 -4.78 -18.60
C ALA A 136 -6.75 -3.61 -19.59
N MET A 137 -7.79 -3.29 -20.38
CA MET A 137 -7.77 -2.13 -21.29
C MET A 137 -7.68 -0.78 -20.57
N ARG A 138 -7.90 -0.74 -19.24
CA ARG A 138 -7.78 0.47 -18.41
C ARG A 138 -6.39 0.65 -17.81
N GLN A 139 -5.46 -0.26 -18.08
CA GLN A 139 -4.07 -0.11 -17.66
C GLN A 139 -3.39 1.03 -18.41
N LYS A 140 -2.85 1.99 -17.64
CA LYS A 140 -1.94 3.04 -18.09
C LYS A 140 -0.52 2.66 -17.72
N GLU A 141 0.45 3.48 -18.12
CA GLU A 141 1.84 3.24 -17.73
C GLU A 141 2.02 3.22 -16.20
N TYR A 142 1.49 4.24 -15.50
CA TYR A 142 1.75 4.44 -14.07
C TYR A 142 0.61 3.97 -13.14
N TYR A 143 -0.59 3.77 -13.67
CA TYR A 143 -1.78 3.44 -12.87
C TYR A 143 -2.80 2.60 -13.65
N LEU A 144 -3.70 1.95 -12.93
CA LEU A 144 -4.92 1.36 -13.44
C LEU A 144 -6.06 2.37 -13.26
N ASP A 145 -6.74 2.74 -14.34
CA ASP A 145 -7.86 3.69 -14.29
C ASP A 145 -9.17 2.97 -13.90
N GLY A 146 -9.62 3.11 -12.65
CA GLY A 146 -10.79 2.42 -12.10
C GLY A 146 -10.47 1.09 -11.39
N PRO A 147 -11.47 0.44 -10.76
CA PRO A 147 -11.24 -0.72 -9.90
C PRO A 147 -10.79 -1.97 -10.69
N PRO A 148 -10.01 -2.89 -10.10
CA PRO A 148 -9.81 -4.23 -10.65
C PRO A 148 -11.09 -5.09 -10.54
N ASP A 149 -11.08 -6.29 -11.12
CA ASP A 149 -12.21 -7.23 -11.00
C ASP A 149 -12.19 -7.98 -9.66
N LEU A 150 -11.00 -8.16 -9.06
CA LEU A 150 -10.79 -8.67 -7.72
C LEU A 150 -9.55 -8.01 -7.11
N ALA A 151 -9.66 -7.48 -5.89
CA ALA A 151 -8.52 -7.08 -5.07
C ALA A 151 -8.24 -8.14 -3.99
N ILE A 152 -6.97 -8.44 -3.73
CA ILE A 152 -6.55 -9.27 -2.60
C ILE A 152 -5.72 -8.38 -1.68
N GLU A 153 -6.17 -8.23 -0.44
CA GLU A 153 -5.55 -7.38 0.57
C GLU A 153 -5.04 -8.25 1.71
N ILE A 154 -3.83 -7.98 2.17
CA ILE A 154 -3.21 -8.68 3.28
C ILE A 154 -3.21 -7.74 4.48
N SER A 155 -4.14 -7.99 5.40
CA SER A 155 -4.32 -7.15 6.57
C SER A 155 -3.39 -7.55 7.71
N THR A 156 -2.81 -6.53 8.35
CA THR A 156 -1.96 -6.63 9.53
C THR A 156 -2.64 -5.93 10.70
N PRO A 157 -2.28 -6.22 11.97
CA PRO A 157 -2.83 -5.48 13.11
C PRO A 157 -2.72 -3.96 12.95
N SER A 158 -1.62 -3.49 12.37
CA SER A 158 -1.35 -2.06 12.21
C SER A 158 -2.07 -1.38 11.04
N THR A 159 -2.68 -2.13 10.14
CA THR A 159 -3.44 -1.60 8.98
C THR A 159 -4.92 -1.98 9.04
N ARG A 160 -5.30 -2.87 9.96
CA ARG A 160 -6.64 -3.46 10.05
C ARG A 160 -7.76 -2.44 10.04
N GLU A 161 -7.66 -1.39 10.85
CA GLU A 161 -8.68 -0.35 10.92
C GLU A 161 -8.90 0.32 9.56
N PHE A 162 -7.81 0.66 8.89
CA PHE A 162 -7.85 1.23 7.55
C PHE A 162 -8.34 0.23 6.49
N ASP A 163 -7.86 -1.01 6.55
CA ASP A 163 -8.18 -2.07 5.58
C ASP A 163 -9.68 -2.40 5.61
N TYR A 164 -10.28 -2.61 6.78
CA TYR A 164 -11.69 -2.96 6.93
C TYR A 164 -12.64 -1.75 7.00
N GLY A 165 -12.11 -0.55 7.27
CA GLY A 165 -12.85 0.71 7.26
C GLY A 165 -12.68 1.44 5.93
N THR A 166 -11.80 2.45 5.94
CA THR A 166 -11.59 3.39 4.82
C THR A 166 -11.39 2.70 3.47
N ARG A 167 -10.56 1.66 3.38
CA ARG A 167 -10.25 0.99 2.11
C ARG A 167 -11.48 0.27 1.56
N LEU A 168 -12.18 -0.54 2.36
CA LEU A 168 -13.41 -1.21 1.92
C LEU A 168 -14.51 -0.19 1.54
N GLU A 169 -14.65 0.92 2.26
CA GLU A 169 -15.61 1.97 1.90
C GLU A 169 -15.29 2.61 0.56
N CYS A 170 -14.03 2.97 0.31
CA CYS A 170 -13.60 3.53 -0.98
C CYS A 170 -13.74 2.51 -2.11
N TYR A 171 -13.37 1.25 -1.89
CA TYR A 171 -13.52 0.16 -2.88
C TYR A 171 -15.00 -0.07 -3.23
N ALA A 172 -15.89 -0.08 -2.24
CA ALA A 172 -17.33 -0.24 -2.46
C ALA A 172 -17.90 0.94 -3.26
N ARG A 173 -17.53 2.18 -2.89
CA ARG A 173 -17.95 3.40 -3.60
C ARG A 173 -17.49 3.40 -5.05
N ALA A 174 -16.31 2.84 -5.32
CA ALA A 174 -15.76 2.74 -6.66
C ALA A 174 -16.31 1.56 -7.48
N GLY A 175 -17.17 0.72 -6.90
CA GLY A 175 -17.79 -0.40 -7.61
C GLY A 175 -16.88 -1.62 -7.79
N LEU A 176 -15.85 -1.79 -6.95
CA LEU A 176 -14.95 -2.93 -7.03
C LEU A 176 -15.72 -4.22 -6.65
N PRO A 177 -15.86 -5.22 -7.54
CA PRO A 177 -16.85 -6.30 -7.36
C PRO A 177 -16.58 -7.21 -6.15
N GLU A 178 -15.32 -7.53 -5.89
CA GLU A 178 -14.92 -8.47 -4.85
C GLU A 178 -13.56 -8.12 -4.24
N VAL A 179 -13.45 -8.25 -2.91
CA VAL A 179 -12.21 -8.10 -2.15
C VAL A 179 -11.96 -9.35 -1.33
N TRP A 180 -10.78 -9.92 -1.46
CA TRP A 180 -10.30 -11.01 -0.62
C TRP A 180 -9.41 -10.45 0.47
N MET A 181 -9.93 -10.37 1.70
CA MET A 181 -9.17 -9.91 2.84
C MET A 181 -8.49 -11.10 3.54
N LEU A 182 -7.16 -11.07 3.60
CA LEU A 182 -6.32 -12.06 4.26
C LEU A 182 -5.80 -11.49 5.56
N ASP A 183 -6.43 -11.88 6.66
CA ASP A 183 -6.07 -11.43 7.99
C ASP A 183 -4.93 -12.28 8.56
N ILE A 184 -3.73 -11.71 8.64
CA ILE A 184 -2.56 -12.48 9.10
C ILE A 184 -2.64 -12.76 10.61
N ALA A 185 -3.15 -11.81 11.39
CA ALA A 185 -3.23 -11.96 12.84
C ALA A 185 -4.25 -13.03 13.23
N GLU A 186 -5.42 -13.02 12.60
CA GLU A 186 -6.46 -14.03 12.84
C GLU A 186 -6.24 -15.32 12.04
N ARG A 187 -5.36 -15.29 11.02
CA ARG A 187 -5.19 -16.36 10.02
C ARG A 187 -6.51 -16.72 9.34
N ARG A 188 -7.27 -15.70 8.93
CA ARG A 188 -8.59 -15.87 8.31
C ARG A 188 -8.63 -15.29 6.90
N PHE A 189 -9.34 -16.00 6.03
CA PHE A 189 -9.78 -15.50 4.74
C PHE A 189 -11.20 -14.95 4.89
N ARG A 190 -11.42 -13.72 4.45
CA ARG A 190 -12.71 -13.04 4.49
C ARG A 190 -13.02 -12.47 3.10
N PRO A 191 -13.80 -13.18 2.29
CA PRO A 191 -14.24 -12.68 1.00
C PRO A 191 -15.36 -11.67 1.20
N HIS A 192 -15.20 -10.47 0.68
CA HIS A 192 -16.18 -9.40 0.65
C HIS A 192 -16.68 -9.22 -0.77
N VAL A 193 -17.99 -9.36 -1.00
CA VAL A 193 -18.62 -9.19 -2.31
C VAL A 193 -19.54 -7.98 -2.30
N LEU A 194 -19.43 -7.14 -3.32
CA LEU A 194 -20.19 -5.91 -3.41
C LEU A 194 -21.67 -6.23 -3.68
N GLY A 195 -22.55 -5.79 -2.79
CA GLY A 195 -23.99 -5.78 -2.99
C GLY A 195 -24.58 -4.37 -3.00
N ASP A 196 -25.90 -4.27 -3.05
CA ASP A 196 -26.62 -2.98 -3.17
C ASP A 196 -26.35 -2.01 -2.00
N ALA A 197 -26.04 -2.54 -0.82
CA ALA A 197 -25.79 -1.77 0.41
C ALA A 197 -24.29 -1.65 0.76
N GLY A 198 -23.39 -2.03 -0.14
CA GLY A 198 -21.96 -2.14 0.11
C GLY A 198 -21.48 -3.59 0.23
N TYR A 199 -20.26 -3.78 0.73
CA TYR A 199 -19.66 -5.10 0.85
C TYR A 199 -20.36 -5.99 1.88
N GLN A 200 -20.53 -7.27 1.52
CA GLN A 200 -20.97 -8.33 2.41
C GLN A 200 -19.88 -9.39 2.52
N GLU A 201 -19.48 -9.73 3.75
CA GLU A 201 -18.60 -10.89 3.98
C GLU A 201 -19.38 -12.18 3.69
N LEU A 202 -18.90 -13.00 2.76
CA LEU A 202 -19.55 -14.28 2.44
C LEU A 202 -19.09 -15.38 3.40
N ALA A 203 -20.06 -16.19 3.84
CA ALA A 203 -19.79 -17.36 4.66
C ALA A 203 -19.05 -18.44 3.87
N LEU A 204 -18.04 -19.05 4.50
CA LEU A 204 -17.27 -20.15 3.94
C LEU A 204 -18.00 -21.47 4.21
N THR A 205 -18.59 -22.07 3.17
CA THR A 205 -19.42 -23.29 3.29
C THR A 205 -18.66 -24.60 3.02
N GLY A 206 -17.37 -24.53 2.69
CA GLY A 206 -16.54 -25.68 2.36
C GLY A 206 -15.05 -25.32 2.31
N PRO A 207 -14.17 -26.28 1.96
CA PRO A 207 -12.72 -26.08 1.90
C PRO A 207 -12.28 -25.20 0.72
N ILE A 208 -13.10 -25.13 -0.34
CA ILE A 208 -12.87 -24.31 -1.52
C ILE A 208 -13.89 -23.18 -1.52
N TYR A 209 -13.38 -21.96 -1.64
CA TYR A 209 -14.19 -20.79 -1.97
C TYR A 209 -14.17 -20.59 -3.49
N THR A 210 -15.33 -20.33 -4.10
CA THR A 210 -15.44 -19.97 -5.52
C THR A 210 -15.93 -18.54 -5.61
N SER A 211 -15.21 -17.70 -6.36
CA SER A 211 -15.57 -16.32 -6.60
C SER A 211 -16.92 -16.25 -7.33
N PRO A 212 -17.90 -15.49 -6.81
CA PRO A 212 -19.16 -15.27 -7.51
C PRO A 212 -19.03 -14.23 -8.64
N THR A 213 -17.98 -13.41 -8.63
CA THR A 213 -17.76 -12.35 -9.64
C THR A 213 -16.82 -12.80 -10.77
N LEU A 214 -16.00 -13.83 -10.52
CA LEU A 214 -15.10 -14.46 -11.48
C LEU A 214 -15.45 -15.95 -11.63
N PRO A 215 -16.39 -16.31 -12.52
CA PRO A 215 -16.89 -17.66 -12.66
C PRO A 215 -15.79 -18.71 -12.85
N GLY A 216 -15.78 -19.73 -11.97
CA GLY A 216 -14.80 -20.82 -12.02
C GLY A 216 -13.46 -20.50 -11.36
N PHE A 217 -13.21 -19.25 -10.94
CA PHE A 217 -12.05 -18.92 -10.12
C PHE A 217 -12.31 -19.31 -8.67
N GLY A 218 -11.38 -20.03 -8.05
CA GLY A 218 -11.55 -20.50 -6.68
C GLY A 218 -10.25 -20.74 -5.94
N VAL A 219 -10.36 -20.91 -4.63
CA VAL A 219 -9.21 -21.08 -3.74
C VAL A 219 -9.50 -22.01 -2.57
N GLU A 220 -8.55 -22.88 -2.25
CA GLU A 220 -8.50 -23.65 -1.00
C GLU A 220 -8.09 -22.71 0.16
N HIS A 221 -9.04 -21.93 0.67
CA HIS A 221 -8.75 -20.79 1.56
C HIS A 221 -8.06 -21.17 2.88
N GLY A 222 -8.33 -22.37 3.43
CA GLY A 222 -7.69 -22.84 4.66
C GLY A 222 -6.17 -23.00 4.53
N ARG A 223 -5.66 -23.03 3.30
CA ARG A 223 -4.26 -23.26 2.96
C ARG A 223 -3.46 -21.99 2.72
N PHE A 224 -4.09 -20.81 2.72
CA PHE A 224 -3.40 -19.52 2.53
C PHE A 224 -2.23 -19.31 3.51
N PHE A 225 -2.38 -19.82 4.74
CA PHE A 225 -1.42 -19.66 5.81
C PHE A 225 -0.57 -20.92 6.05
N GLU A 226 -0.61 -21.90 5.14
CA GLU A 226 0.32 -23.04 5.13
C GLU A 226 1.72 -22.58 4.75
N THR A 227 2.73 -23.23 5.32
CA THR A 227 4.15 -22.99 4.98
C THR A 227 4.52 -23.84 3.79
N VAL A 228 4.65 -23.23 2.61
CA VAL A 228 5.19 -23.94 1.43
C VAL A 228 6.71 -24.10 1.52
N ASP A 229 7.41 -23.11 2.06
CA ASP A 229 8.80 -23.17 2.56
C ASP A 229 9.27 -21.79 3.07
N GLU A 230 10.50 -21.75 3.61
CA GLU A 230 11.16 -20.52 4.07
C GLU A 230 11.70 -19.66 2.92
N PHE A 231 12.09 -20.26 1.79
CA PHE A 231 12.86 -19.60 0.72
C PHE A 231 12.08 -19.34 -0.60
N GLY A 232 10.81 -19.76 -0.70
CA GLY A 232 9.96 -19.56 -1.88
C GLY A 232 10.18 -20.53 -3.05
N SER A 233 10.75 -21.72 -2.78
CA SER A 233 11.00 -22.77 -3.79
C SER A 233 9.80 -23.67 -4.09
N GLN A 234 8.83 -23.76 -3.17
CA GLN A 234 7.58 -24.51 -3.30
C GLN A 234 6.41 -23.56 -3.54
N MET A 235 5.46 -24.01 -4.36
CA MET A 235 4.31 -23.23 -4.80
C MET A 235 3.07 -23.50 -3.94
N LEU A 236 2.30 -22.46 -3.62
CA LEU A 236 0.95 -22.62 -3.10
C LEU A 236 0.02 -23.08 -4.23
N GLU A 237 -0.15 -24.39 -4.34
CA GLU A 237 -1.14 -25.02 -5.24
C GLU A 237 -2.52 -25.02 -4.58
N ILE A 238 -3.13 -23.83 -4.50
CA ILE A 238 -4.42 -23.63 -3.83
C ILE A 238 -5.49 -23.02 -4.75
N PHE A 239 -5.09 -22.56 -5.95
CA PHE A 239 -5.99 -21.86 -6.88
C PHE A 239 -6.53 -22.78 -7.97
N THR A 240 -7.84 -22.66 -8.20
CA THR A 240 -8.53 -23.12 -9.41
C THR A 240 -8.70 -21.92 -10.33
N ILE A 241 -8.18 -22.00 -11.55
CA ILE A 241 -8.21 -20.90 -12.52
C ILE A 241 -8.95 -21.37 -13.78
N PRO A 242 -10.02 -20.70 -14.21
CA PRO A 242 -10.72 -21.02 -15.44
C PRO A 242 -9.88 -20.59 -16.65
N GLU A 243 -9.98 -21.33 -17.76
CA GLU A 243 -9.19 -21.08 -18.97
C GLU A 243 -9.38 -19.66 -19.53
N GLN A 244 -10.55 -19.07 -19.31
CA GLN A 244 -10.92 -17.72 -19.74
C GLN A 244 -10.08 -16.62 -19.07
N LEU A 245 -9.56 -16.89 -17.86
CA LEU A 245 -8.68 -15.97 -17.13
C LEU A 245 -7.21 -16.22 -17.45
N HIS A 246 -6.85 -17.29 -18.16
CA HIS A 246 -5.46 -17.49 -18.58
C HIS A 246 -5.06 -16.37 -19.53
N SER A 247 -3.96 -15.69 -19.21
CA SER A 247 -3.44 -14.61 -20.02
C SER A 247 -2.98 -15.12 -21.38
N ARG A 248 -3.43 -14.48 -22.46
CA ARG A 248 -3.03 -14.83 -23.83
C ARG A 248 -2.27 -13.72 -24.56
N VAL A 249 -2.40 -12.46 -24.15
CA VAL A 249 -1.74 -11.31 -24.82
C VAL A 249 -1.43 -10.21 -23.81
N PRO A 250 -0.18 -9.69 -23.74
CA PRO A 250 0.11 -8.45 -23.02
C PRO A 250 -0.66 -7.28 -23.65
N HIS A 251 -1.44 -6.53 -22.86
CA HIS A 251 -2.04 -5.30 -23.34
C HIS A 251 -1.00 -4.17 -23.35
N PRO A 252 -0.85 -3.42 -24.46
CA PRO A 252 0.07 -2.30 -24.49
C PRO A 252 -0.41 -1.21 -23.52
N LEU A 253 0.49 -0.73 -22.67
CA LEU A 253 0.20 0.36 -21.75
C LEU A 253 -0.01 1.66 -22.55
N THR A 254 -1.03 2.41 -22.18
CA THR A 254 -1.24 3.75 -22.74
C THR A 254 -0.33 4.75 -22.03
N PHE A 255 0.51 5.44 -22.80
CA PHE A 255 1.38 6.52 -22.32
C PHE A 255 0.62 7.84 -22.22
N GLU A 256 0.70 8.51 -21.08
CA GLU A 256 0.06 9.81 -20.85
C GLU A 256 1.14 10.85 -20.49
N PRO A 257 1.71 11.59 -21.47
CA PRO A 257 2.89 12.43 -21.25
C PRO A 257 2.75 13.53 -20.19
N GLU A 258 1.50 13.92 -19.88
CA GLU A 258 1.20 14.94 -18.88
C GLU A 258 1.13 14.38 -17.45
N LEU A 259 0.92 13.07 -17.31
CA LEU A 259 0.82 12.34 -16.04
C LEU A 259 2.16 11.65 -15.73
N GLY A 260 2.68 11.78 -14.50
CA GLY A 260 4.01 11.26 -14.16
C GLY A 260 5.16 12.25 -14.42
N GLY A 261 4.85 13.45 -14.93
CA GLY A 261 5.85 14.45 -15.33
C GLY A 261 5.58 15.87 -14.81
N LEU A 262 4.63 16.04 -13.88
CA LEU A 262 4.32 17.35 -13.32
C LEU A 262 5.54 17.96 -12.62
N ALA A 263 5.86 19.20 -12.97
CA ALA A 263 6.87 19.97 -12.26
C ALA A 263 6.51 20.04 -10.76
N PHE A 264 7.48 19.71 -9.90
CA PHE A 264 7.25 19.73 -8.46
C PHE A 264 7.04 21.16 -7.96
N GLN A 265 5.78 21.50 -7.69
CA GLN A 265 5.32 22.79 -7.18
C GLN A 265 4.35 22.57 -6.02
N PRO A 266 4.85 22.11 -4.86
CA PRO A 266 4.00 21.77 -3.72
C PRO A 266 3.30 23.02 -3.16
N ARG A 267 2.08 22.81 -2.69
CA ARG A 267 1.24 23.87 -2.11
C ARG A 267 1.23 23.70 -0.60
N PHE A 268 1.95 24.56 0.12
CA PHE A 268 2.03 24.46 1.58
C PHE A 268 1.01 25.36 2.28
N GLY A 269 0.49 24.87 3.39
CA GLY A 269 -0.41 25.59 4.29
C GLY A 269 -0.07 25.29 5.75
N LEU A 270 -0.56 26.13 6.66
CA LEU A 270 -0.51 25.86 8.11
C LEU A 270 -1.30 24.58 8.43
N GLU A 271 -2.46 24.45 7.81
CA GLU A 271 -3.32 23.27 7.80
C GLU A 271 -3.03 22.37 6.57
N PRO A 272 -3.50 21.11 6.58
CA PRO A 272 -3.41 20.22 5.43
C PRO A 272 -3.94 20.83 4.13
N VAL A 273 -3.24 20.57 3.02
CA VAL A 273 -3.59 21.01 1.67
C VAL A 273 -3.89 19.77 0.80
N PRO A 274 -5.10 19.65 0.22
CA PRO A 274 -5.46 18.50 -0.59
C PRO A 274 -4.53 18.29 -1.80
N ILE A 275 -4.05 17.06 -1.94
CA ILE A 275 -3.23 16.56 -3.04
C ILE A 275 -4.15 16.01 -4.12
N ARG A 276 -3.90 16.38 -5.38
CA ARG A 276 -4.62 15.83 -6.53
C ARG A 276 -4.02 14.50 -6.97
N PHE A 277 -4.80 13.66 -7.63
CA PHE A 277 -4.29 12.38 -8.15
C PHE A 277 -3.07 12.56 -9.07
N GLU A 278 -3.09 13.56 -9.95
CA GLU A 278 -1.98 13.83 -10.87
C GLU A 278 -0.69 14.22 -10.13
N GLU A 279 -0.83 14.96 -9.03
CA GLU A 279 0.29 15.34 -8.16
C GLU A 279 0.85 14.11 -7.46
N TYR A 280 -0.03 13.25 -6.92
CA TYR A 280 0.36 12.00 -6.28
C TYR A 280 1.08 11.05 -7.24
N VAL A 281 0.53 10.80 -8.44
CA VAL A 281 1.18 9.88 -9.38
C VAL A 281 2.49 10.44 -9.93
N SER A 282 2.62 11.78 -10.03
CA SER A 282 3.84 12.43 -10.53
C SER A 282 4.95 12.53 -9.48
N TRP A 283 4.62 12.69 -8.21
CA TRP A 283 5.57 12.98 -7.13
C TRP A 283 5.73 11.82 -6.13
N GLY A 284 4.74 10.92 -6.08
CA GLY A 284 4.66 9.81 -5.13
C GLY A 284 5.57 8.64 -5.50
N GLY A 285 5.83 8.41 -6.80
CA GLY A 285 6.81 7.43 -7.28
C GLY A 285 6.71 6.02 -6.68
N GLU A 286 7.80 5.25 -6.78
CA GLU A 286 7.91 3.93 -6.14
C GLU A 286 8.16 4.05 -4.64
N LEU A 287 7.55 3.16 -3.85
CA LEU A 287 7.78 3.09 -2.41
C LEU A 287 9.10 2.36 -2.09
N LYS A 288 10.20 3.12 -2.04
CA LYS A 288 11.55 2.60 -1.81
C LYS A 288 12.25 3.35 -0.68
N PHE A 289 12.74 2.63 0.33
CA PHE A 289 13.46 3.19 1.48
C PHE A 289 14.92 2.73 1.45
N GLU A 290 15.85 3.67 1.29
CA GLU A 290 17.29 3.42 1.22
C GLU A 290 18.04 4.36 2.17
N TYR A 291 19.26 3.96 2.54
CA TYR A 291 20.19 4.83 3.26
C TYR A 291 21.47 4.93 2.44
N MET A 292 21.71 6.09 1.86
CA MET A 292 22.80 6.32 0.91
C MET A 292 23.63 7.50 1.37
N GLN A 293 24.96 7.33 1.36
CA GLN A 293 25.91 8.39 1.68
C GLN A 293 25.63 9.10 3.03
N GLY A 294 25.18 8.34 4.03
CA GLY A 294 24.91 8.88 5.36
C GLY A 294 23.56 9.58 5.50
N LYS A 295 22.63 9.43 4.56
CA LYS A 295 21.30 10.04 4.60
C LYS A 295 20.19 9.08 4.15
N PRO A 296 18.95 9.27 4.65
CA PRO A 296 17.79 8.59 4.10
C PRO A 296 17.53 9.02 2.65
N VAL A 297 17.20 8.06 1.77
CA VAL A 297 16.72 8.27 0.41
C VAL A 297 15.41 7.52 0.24
N PHE A 298 14.35 8.25 -0.07
CA PHE A 298 12.99 7.76 -0.20
C PHE A 298 12.53 7.93 -1.64
N GLY A 299 11.81 6.95 -2.16
CA GLY A 299 11.50 6.90 -3.58
C GLY A 299 12.75 6.75 -4.46
N GLY A 300 13.84 6.15 -3.97
CA GLY A 300 14.98 5.76 -4.81
C GLY A 300 15.83 6.90 -5.40
N SER A 301 15.55 8.18 -5.09
CA SER A 301 16.40 9.31 -5.45
C SER A 301 16.25 10.49 -4.49
N GLU A 302 17.23 11.41 -4.48
CA GLU A 302 17.14 12.65 -3.68
C GLU A 302 16.01 13.56 -4.16
N GLN A 303 15.74 13.58 -5.48
CA GLN A 303 14.61 14.31 -6.04
C GLN A 303 13.28 13.76 -5.50
N MET A 304 13.09 12.44 -5.58
CA MET A 304 11.84 11.82 -5.12
C MET A 304 11.70 11.92 -3.60
N THR A 305 12.80 11.91 -2.86
CA THR A 305 12.81 12.21 -1.42
C THR A 305 12.24 13.60 -1.13
N ARG A 306 12.61 14.59 -1.95
CA ARG A 306 12.11 15.97 -1.86
C ARG A 306 10.61 16.05 -2.10
N GLU A 307 10.17 15.32 -3.11
CA GLU A 307 8.77 15.23 -3.53
C GLU A 307 7.90 14.58 -2.45
N TRP A 308 8.37 13.49 -1.85
CA TRP A 308 7.74 12.81 -0.71
C TRP A 308 7.61 13.71 0.51
N VAL A 309 8.67 14.43 0.88
CA VAL A 309 8.59 15.40 1.98
C VAL A 309 7.51 16.45 1.69
N GLY A 310 7.42 16.93 0.45
CA GLY A 310 6.35 17.84 0.03
C GLY A 310 4.96 17.26 0.22
N LEU A 311 4.70 16.05 -0.29
CA LEU A 311 3.42 15.35 -0.15
C LEU A 311 3.03 15.10 1.31
N LEU A 312 3.99 14.71 2.15
CA LEU A 312 3.75 14.48 3.58
C LEU A 312 3.45 15.78 4.32
N VAL A 313 4.17 16.86 4.02
CA VAL A 313 3.89 18.19 4.61
C VAL A 313 2.54 18.73 4.15
N MET A 314 2.16 18.54 2.88
CA MET A 314 0.81 18.87 2.39
C MET A 314 -0.27 18.08 3.13
N THR A 315 0.00 16.80 3.42
CA THR A 315 -0.94 15.92 4.13
C THR A 315 -1.16 16.31 5.59
N LEU A 316 -0.10 16.72 6.28
CA LEU A 316 -0.11 16.94 7.73
C LEU A 316 -0.32 18.41 8.10
N GLY A 317 0.00 19.34 7.19
CA GLY A 317 0.03 20.78 7.46
C GLY A 317 1.32 21.21 8.19
N LEU A 318 1.79 22.42 7.93
CA LEU A 318 3.04 22.92 8.51
C LEU A 318 2.98 23.11 10.02
N SER A 319 1.85 23.53 10.58
CA SER A 319 1.70 23.72 12.03
C SER A 319 1.95 22.42 12.79
N TRP A 320 1.60 21.28 12.19
CA TRP A 320 1.92 19.95 12.70
C TRP A 320 3.42 19.64 12.53
N CYS A 321 4.00 19.93 11.36
CA CYS A 321 5.38 19.56 11.02
C CYS A 321 6.47 20.30 11.81
N VAL A 322 6.22 21.52 12.26
CA VAL A 322 7.21 22.36 12.97
C VAL A 322 7.04 22.35 14.50
N GLY A 323 6.05 21.60 14.99
CA GLY A 323 5.72 21.43 16.41
C GLY A 323 6.70 20.49 17.12
N GLY A 324 7.90 21.01 17.42
CA GLY A 324 8.92 20.37 18.26
C GLY A 324 10.26 20.27 17.60
#